data_AF-A0A2M7M1A1-F1
#
_entry.id   AF-A0A2M7M1A1-F1
#
_cell.length_a   1.000
_cell.length_b   1.000
_cell.length_c   1.000
_cell.angle_alpha   90.00
_cell.angle_beta   90.00
_cell.angle_gamma   90.00
#
_symmetry.space_group_name_H-M   'P 1'
#
loop_
_entity.id
_entity.type
_entity.pdbx_description
1 polymer ?
#
loop_
_entity_poly.entity_id
_entity_poly.type
_entity_poly.pdbx_seq_one_letter_code
_entity_poly.pdbx_strand_id
1 'polypeptide(L)' 'KETKVEILAKVKGGMSVAEAATQYGVSTGTIYAWLSNQVRPEITMLEYNRLKKENEELKRIIGIITLDLERGKKKGNH' A
#
# COMPACT_ATOMS: atom_id res chain seq x y z
N LYS A 1 -10.03 -18.42 -12.07
CA LYS A 1 -9.05 -17.33 -11.77
C LYS A 1 -8.01 -17.19 -12.90
N GLU A 2 -7.63 -18.28 -13.56
CA GLU A 2 -6.65 -18.27 -14.67
C GLU A 2 -7.03 -17.34 -15.83
N THR A 3 -8.28 -17.36 -16.29
CA THR A 3 -8.74 -16.51 -17.41
C THR A 3 -8.54 -15.02 -17.18
N LYS A 4 -8.75 -14.53 -15.95
CA LYS A 4 -8.50 -13.13 -15.59
C LYS A 4 -7.01 -12.79 -15.68
N VAL A 5 -6.14 -13.67 -15.17
CA VAL A 5 -4.69 -13.47 -15.16
C VAL A 5 -4.15 -13.44 -16.59
N GLU A 6 -4.64 -14.34 -17.44
CA GLU A 6 -4.29 -14.41 -18.86
C GLU A 6 -4.72 -13.15 -19.62
N ILE A 7 -5.98 -12.71 -19.47
CA ILE A 7 -6.48 -11.47 -20.09
C ILE A 7 -5.60 -10.28 -19.69
N LEU A 8 -5.30 -10.13 -18.40
CA LEU A 8 -4.47 -9.03 -17.91
C LEU A 8 -3.03 -9.10 -18.44
N ALA A 9 -2.46 -10.29 -18.57
CA ALA A 9 -1.12 -10.48 -19.15
C ALA A 9 -1.08 -10.08 -20.63
N LYS A 10 -2.10 -10.48 -21.42
CA LYS A 10 -2.21 -10.12 -22.84
C LYS A 10 -2.39 -8.61 -23.04
N VAL A 11 -3.23 -7.98 -22.24
CA VAL A 11 -3.46 -6.53 -22.30
C VAL A 11 -2.19 -5.75 -21.90
N LYS A 12 -1.47 -6.18 -20.86
CA LYS A 12 -0.15 -5.61 -20.50
C LYS A 12 0.91 -5.83 -21.59
N GLY A 13 0.78 -6.91 -22.37
CA GLY A 13 1.63 -7.23 -23.51
C GLY A 13 1.32 -6.45 -24.79
N GLY A 14 0.37 -5.52 -24.76
CA GLY A 14 0.05 -4.62 -25.88
C GLY A 14 -1.25 -4.93 -26.62
N MET A 15 -1.98 -6.00 -26.25
CA MET A 15 -3.34 -6.24 -26.78
C MET A 15 -4.30 -5.15 -26.29
N SER A 16 -5.19 -4.65 -27.16
CA SER A 16 -6.17 -3.67 -26.74
C SER A 16 -7.24 -4.29 -25.83
N VAL A 17 -7.82 -3.48 -24.94
CA VAL A 17 -8.92 -3.92 -24.06
C VAL A 17 -10.15 -4.34 -24.87
N ALA A 18 -10.38 -3.71 -26.02
CA ALA A 18 -11.49 -4.06 -26.92
C ALA A 18 -11.30 -5.45 -27.56
N GLU A 19 -10.10 -5.76 -28.05
CA GLU A 19 -9.79 -7.08 -28.60
C GLU A 19 -9.90 -8.17 -27.53
N ALA A 20 -9.35 -7.92 -26.34
CA ALA A 20 -9.45 -8.86 -25.22
C ALA A 20 -10.91 -9.06 -24.77
N ALA A 21 -11.74 -8.01 -24.77
CA ALA A 21 -13.15 -8.11 -24.44
C ALA A 21 -13.90 -9.05 -25.41
N THR A 22 -13.67 -8.86 -26.71
CA THR A 22 -14.26 -9.69 -27.76
C THR A 22 -13.75 -11.13 -27.71
N GLN A 23 -12.43 -11.33 -27.58
CA GLN A 23 -11.81 -12.66 -27.62
C GLN A 23 -12.25 -13.54 -26.44
N TYR A 24 -12.39 -12.97 -25.25
CA TYR A 24 -12.70 -13.72 -24.03
C TYR A 24 -14.16 -13.60 -23.59
N GLY A 25 -15.00 -12.87 -24.33
CA GLY A 25 -16.42 -12.69 -24.01
C GLY A 25 -16.66 -11.93 -22.70
N VAL A 26 -15.77 -11.00 -22.36
CA VAL A 26 -15.82 -10.20 -21.13
C VAL A 26 -16.07 -8.73 -21.48
N SER A 27 -16.87 -8.01 -20.70
CA SER A 27 -17.08 -6.58 -20.96
C SER A 27 -15.79 -5.78 -20.79
N THR A 28 -15.59 -4.77 -21.63
CA THR A 28 -14.46 -3.83 -21.50
C THR A 28 -14.41 -3.19 -20.11
N GLY A 29 -15.57 -2.83 -19.55
CA GLY A 29 -15.70 -2.27 -18.20
C GLY A 29 -15.17 -3.23 -17.11
N THR A 30 -15.42 -4.53 -17.25
CA THR A 30 -14.87 -5.55 -16.33
C THR A 30 -13.34 -5.61 -16.40
N ILE A 31 -12.75 -5.53 -17.61
CA ILE A 31 -11.30 -5.55 -17.80
C ILE A 31 -10.67 -4.29 -17.20
N TYR A 32 -11.25 -3.11 -17.42
CA TYR A 32 -10.80 -1.86 -16.80
C TYR A 32 -10.90 -1.90 -15.27
N ALA A 33 -11.96 -2.48 -14.71
CA ALA A 33 -12.09 -2.67 -13.27
C ALA A 33 -11.02 -3.60 -12.69
N TRP A 34 -10.61 -4.63 -13.44
CA TRP A 34 -9.50 -5.49 -13.02
C TRP A 34 -8.14 -4.79 -13.10
N LEU A 35 -7.91 -3.98 -14.12
CA LEU A 35 -6.69 -3.17 -14.26
C LEU A 35 -6.58 -2.13 -13.13
N SER A 36 -7.66 -1.42 -12.81
CA SER A 36 -7.66 -0.41 -11.75
C SER A 36 -7.41 -1.02 -10.37
N ASN A 37 -7.95 -2.22 -10.12
CA ASN A 37 -7.74 -2.97 -8.88
C ASN A 37 -6.32 -3.53 -8.71
N GLN A 38 -5.48 -3.55 -9.75
CA GLN A 38 -4.05 -3.90 -9.63
C GLN A 38 -3.15 -2.70 -9.29
N VAL A 39 -3.62 -1.47 -9.48
CA VAL A 39 -2.83 -0.25 -9.28
C VAL A 39 -2.85 0.22 -7.83
N ARG A 40 -3.82 -0.23 -7.02
CA ARG A 40 -3.79 0.04 -5.58
C ARG A 40 -2.78 -0.93 -4.95
N PRO A 41 -1.64 -0.45 -4.40
CA PRO A 41 -0.90 -1.29 -3.48
C PRO A 41 -1.90 -1.71 -2.41
N GLU A 42 -2.01 -3.02 -2.19
CA GLU A 42 -2.88 -3.61 -1.18
C GLU A 42 -2.27 -3.31 0.20
N ILE A 43 -2.17 -2.02 0.56
CA ILE A 43 -1.90 -1.62 1.93
C ILE A 43 -3.17 -1.99 2.66
N THR A 44 -3.14 -3.17 3.28
CA THR A 44 -4.25 -3.62 4.11
C THR A 44 -4.44 -2.58 5.22
N MET A 45 -5.70 -2.28 5.58
CA MET A 45 -5.98 -1.40 6.71
C MET A 45 -5.29 -1.89 7.99
N LEU A 46 -5.07 -3.21 8.10
CA LEU A 46 -4.32 -3.84 9.17
C LEU A 46 -2.85 -3.39 9.19
N GLU A 47 -2.17 -3.45 8.04
CA GLU A 47 -0.77 -3.06 7.90
C GLU A 47 -0.57 -1.56 8.11
N TYR A 48 -1.48 -0.73 7.59
CA TYR A 48 -1.51 0.70 7.89
C TYR A 48 -1.63 0.98 9.40
N ASN A 49 -2.56 0.30 10.07
CA ASN A 49 -2.77 0.48 11.51
C ASN A 49 -1.59 -0.04 12.34
N ARG A 50 -0.93 -1.12 11.91
CA ARG A 50 0.29 -1.63 12.52
C ARG A 50 1.41 -0.59 12.41
N LEU A 51 1.68 -0.10 11.20
CA LEU A 51 2.73 0.89 10.96
C LEU A 51 2.48 2.19 11.73
N LYS A 52 1.21 2.61 11.81
CA LYS A 52 0.79 3.77 12.61
C LYS A 52 1.08 3.58 14.10
N LYS A 53 0.77 2.41 14.67
CA LYS A 53 1.06 2.09 16.09
C LYS A 53 2.56 2.08 16.37
N GLU A 54 3.34 1.42 15.51
CA GLU A 54 4.80 1.37 15.63
C GLU A 54 5.41 2.78 15.61
N ASN A 55 4.93 3.67 14.73
CA ASN A 55 5.38 5.06 14.66
C ASN A 55 5.04 5.87 15.94
N GLU A 56 3.83 5.71 16.48
CA GLU A 56 3.43 6.39 17.72
C GLU A 56 4.23 5.92 18.94
N GLU A 57 4.59 4.64 18.99
CA GLU A 57 5.43 4.10 20.05
C GLU A 57 6.86 4.63 19.98
N LEU A 58 7.45 4.68 18.78
CA LEU A 58 8.76 5.28 18.56
C LEU A 58 8.81 6.75 18.98
N LYS A 59 7.81 7.55 18.59
CA LYS A 59 7.71 8.96 19.02
C LYS A 59 7.63 9.11 20.53
N ARG A 60 6.88 8.22 21.21
CA ARG A 60 6.78 8.23 22.68
C ARG A 60 8.12 7.95 23.34
N ILE A 61 8.84 6.92 22.87
CA ILE A 61 10.17 6.57 23.38
C ILE A 61 11.13 7.74 23.19
N ILE A 62 11.17 8.34 22.00
CA ILE A 62 11.99 9.52 21.72
C ILE A 62 11.64 10.68 22.66
N GLY A 63 10.35 10.94 22.89
CA GLY A 63 9.90 11.97 23.82
C GLY A 63 10.39 11.75 25.25
N ILE A 64 10.29 10.52 25.77
CA ILE A 64 10.79 10.17 27.11
C ILE A 64 12.31 10.37 27.19
N ILE A 65 13.06 9.83 26.24
CA ILE A 65 14.52 9.98 26.20
C ILE A 65 14.93 11.46 26.14
N THR A 66 14.23 12.26 25.33
CA THR A 66 14.52 13.70 25.19
C THR A 66 14.30 14.42 26.51
N LEU A 67 13.18 14.16 27.20
CA LEU A 67 12.89 14.74 28.51
C LEU A 67 13.92 14.35 29.57
N ASP A 68 14.36 13.10 29.58
CA ASP A 68 15.38 12.63 30.53
C ASP A 68 16.75 13.27 30.26
N LEU A 69 17.12 13.45 28.98
CA LEU A 69 18.33 14.18 28.59
C LEU A 69 18.27 15.64 29.03
N GLU A 70 17.14 16.33 28.84
CA GLU A 70 16.96 17.71 29.30
C GLU A 70 17.05 17.83 30.83
N ARG A 71 16.40 16.93 31.56
CA ARG A 71 16.47 16.86 33.02
C ARG A 71 17.88 16.57 33.53
N GLY A 72 18.61 15.68 32.87
CA GLY A 72 20.01 15.38 33.16
C GLY A 72 20.92 16.58 32.98
N LYS A 73 20.78 17.31 31.87
CA LYS A 73 21.51 18.58 31.63
C LYS A 73 21.20 19.65 32.69
N LYS A 74 19.95 19.75 33.13
CA LYS A 74 19.53 20.72 34.16
C LYS A 74 20.12 20.40 35.54
N LYS A 75 20.36 19.12 35.87
CA LYS A 75 20.98 18.68 37.13
C LYS A 75 22.50 18.80 37.15
N GLY A 76 23.17 18.79 36.00
CA GLY A 76 24.64 18.94 35.90
C GLY A 76 25.17 20.38 35.92
N ASN A 77 24.28 21.38 35.98
CA ASN A 77 24.63 22.81 35.98
C ASN A 77 24.59 23.46 37.37
N HIS A 78 24.69 22.68 38.46
CA HIS A 78 24.89 23.17 39.83
C HIS A 78 26.12 22.50 40.44
#